data_AF-A0A4D4N798-F1
#
_entry.id   AF-A0A4D4N798-F1
#
_cell.length_a   1.000
_cell.length_b   1.000
_cell.length_c   1.000
_cell.angle_alpha   90.00
_cell.angle_beta   90.00
_cell.angle_gamma   90.00
#
_symmetry.space_group_name_H-M   'P 1'
#
loop_
_entity.id
_entity.type
_entity.pdbx_description
1 polymer ?
#
loop_
_entity_poly.entity_id
_entity_poly.type
_entity_poly.pdbx_seq_one_letter_code
_entity_poly.pdbx_strand_id
1 'polypeptide(L)' 'MPRNLEEALTDFQQSSIALRAFSTPVVQHYARAAEVEIEAQHGQVTDIDRKRGFLRA' A
#
# COMPACT_ATOMS: atom_id res chain seq x y z
N MET A 1 -8.67 0.34 -12.19
CA MET A 1 -8.17 -0.70 -11.25
C MET A 1 -6.76 -0.29 -10.87
N PRO A 2 -6.46 -0.15 -9.57
CA PRO A 2 -5.14 0.25 -9.09
C PRO A 2 -4.08 -0.80 -9.45
N ARG A 3 -2.86 -0.36 -9.74
CA ARG A 3 -1.74 -1.21 -10.17
C ARG A 3 -0.74 -1.51 -9.06
N ASN A 4 -0.82 -0.77 -7.97
CA ASN A 4 0.00 -0.94 -6.77
C ASN A 4 -0.83 -0.60 -5.52
N LEU A 5 -0.23 -0.82 -4.35
CA LEU A 5 -0.91 -0.67 -3.07
C LEU A 5 -1.17 0.81 -2.73
N GLU A 6 -0.31 1.73 -3.17
CA GLU A 6 -0.46 3.17 -2.98
C GLU A 6 -1.68 3.73 -3.74
N GLU A 7 -1.82 3.34 -5.01
CA GLU A 7 -2.99 3.66 -5.84
C GLU A 7 -4.26 3.07 -5.21
N ALA A 8 -4.20 1.81 -4.74
CA ALA A 8 -5.33 1.15 -4.11
C ALA A 8 -5.75 1.83 -2.79
N LEU A 9 -4.78 2.25 -1.98
CA LEU A 9 -5.02 2.98 -0.74
C LEU A 9 -5.72 4.32 -1.02
N THR A 10 -5.21 5.06 -1.99
CA THR A 10 -5.80 6.36 -2.41
C THR A 10 -7.26 6.18 -2.85
N ASP A 11 -7.50 5.21 -3.74
CA ASP A 11 -8.85 4.90 -4.23
C ASP A 11 -9.78 4.43 -3.10
N PHE A 12 -9.27 3.64 -2.16
CA PHE A 12 -10.04 3.08 -1.04
C PHE A 12 -10.46 4.16 -0.04
N GLN A 13 -9.56 5.06 0.34
CA GLN A 13 -9.84 6.18 1.25
C GLN A 13 -10.91 7.13 0.69
N GLN A 14 -10.95 7.30 -0.64
CA GLN A 14 -11.90 8.18 -1.32
C GLN A 14 -13.19 7.46 -1.76
N SER A 15 -13.27 6.14 -1.56
CA SER A 15 -14.40 5.34 -2.04
C SER A 15 -15.66 5.55 -1.22
N SER A 16 -16.65 6.21 -1.83
CA SER A 16 -17.99 6.37 -1.26
C SER A 16 -18.71 5.03 -1.04
N ILE A 17 -18.40 4.03 -1.86
CA ILE A 17 -18.91 2.66 -1.71
C ILE A 17 -18.29 2.01 -0.47
N ALA A 18 -16.97 2.12 -0.28
CA ALA A 18 -16.30 1.53 0.87
C ALA A 18 -16.76 2.17 2.19
N LEU A 19 -16.90 3.50 2.23
CA LEU A 19 -17.39 4.21 3.41
C LEU A 19 -18.82 3.81 3.78
N ARG A 20 -19.69 3.56 2.79
CA ARG A 20 -21.06 3.08 3.02
C ARG A 20 -21.12 1.62 3.45
N ALA A 21 -20.29 0.76 2.86
CA ALA A 21 -20.32 -0.68 3.12
C ALA A 21 -19.68 -1.05 4.46
N PHE A 22 -18.58 -0.38 4.82
CA PHE A 22 -17.75 -0.77 5.97
C PHE A 22 -17.78 0.22 7.14
N SER A 23 -18.35 1.41 6.96
CA SER A 23 -18.27 2.56 7.87
C SER A 23 -16.89 3.23 7.94
N THR A 24 -16.88 4.53 8.27
CA THR A 24 -15.67 5.36 8.32
C THR A 24 -14.56 4.79 9.22
N PRO A 25 -14.83 4.32 10.46
CA PRO A 25 -13.77 3.82 11.34
C PRO A 25 -13.04 2.60 10.77
N VAL A 26 -13.76 1.71 10.07
CA VAL A 26 -13.17 0.51 9.47
C VAL A 26 -12.29 0.87 8.28
N VAL A 27 -12.77 1.77 7.42
CA VAL A 27 -11.98 2.27 6.28
C VAL A 27 -10.69 2.94 6.78
N GLN A 28 -10.78 3.77 7.82
CA GLN A 28 -9.61 4.42 8.42
C GLN A 28 -8.62 3.41 9.03
N HIS A 29 -9.12 2.39 9.72
CA HIS A 29 -8.27 1.36 10.32
C HIS A 29 -7.45 0.60 9.26
N TYR A 30 -8.11 0.14 8.19
CA TYR A 30 -7.42 -0.58 7.12
C TYR A 30 -6.57 0.32 6.25
N ALA A 31 -6.95 1.58 6.06
CA ALA A 31 -6.08 2.56 5.42
C ALA A 31 -4.78 2.74 6.20
N ARG A 32 -4.86 2.88 7.54
CA ARG A 32 -3.67 2.98 8.38
C ARG A 32 -2.82 1.71 8.34
N ALA A 33 -3.44 0.54 8.30
CA ALA A 33 -2.70 -0.72 8.16
C ALA A 33 -1.92 -0.78 6.83
N ALA A 34 -2.53 -0.35 5.72
CA ALA A 34 -1.86 -0.31 4.42
C ALA A 34 -0.71 0.70 4.38
N GLU A 35 -0.85 1.86 5.02
CA GLU A 35 0.25 2.84 5.16
C GLU A 35 1.48 2.22 5.85
N VAL A 36 1.25 1.47 6.94
CA VAL A 36 2.32 0.79 7.68
C VAL A 36 3.01 -0.27 6.82
N GLU A 37 2.24 -1.01 6.02
CA GLU A 37 2.80 -2.02 5.09
C GLU A 37 3.68 -1.36 4.02
N ILE A 38 3.21 -0.27 3.41
CA ILE A 38 3.96 0.49 2.41
C ILE A 38 5.26 1.04 3.00
N GLU A 39 5.20 1.61 4.21
CA GLU A 39 6.36 2.12 4.92
C GLU A 39 7.38 0.99 5.19
N ALA A 40 6.91 -0.17 5.67
CA ALA A 40 7.75 -1.32 5.92
C ALA A 40 8.44 -1.83 4.64
N GLN A 41 7.69 -1.94 3.53
CA GLN A 41 8.22 -2.39 2.25
C GLN A 41 9.28 -1.41 1.70
N HIS A 42 9.05 -0.10 1.78
CA HIS A 42 10.02 0.90 1.34
C HIS A 42 11.29 0.94 2.19
N GLY A 43 11.21 0.53 3.46
CA GLY A 43 12.36 0.42 4.35
C GLY A 43 13.23 -0.81 4.11
N GLN A 44 12.81 -1.75 3.25
CA GLN A 44 13.49 -3.02 3.02
C GLN A 44 14.27 -3.04 1.70
N VAL A 45 15.45 -3.66 1.73
CA VAL A 45 16.18 -4.06 0.52
C VAL A 45 15.92 -5.54 0.29
N THR A 46 15.22 -5.87 -0.79
CA THR A 46 14.87 -7.26 -1.08
C THR A 46 16.01 -8.01 -1.77
N ASP A 47 15.92 -9.34 -1.81
CA ASP A 47 16.88 -10.16 -2.55
C ASP A 47 16.91 -9.82 -4.05
N ILE A 48 15.77 -9.40 -4.60
CA ILE A 48 15.67 -8.95 -5.99
C ILE A 48 16.40 -7.62 -6.18
N ASP A 49 16.26 -6.69 -5.24
CA ASP A 49 16.98 -5.41 -5.29
C ASP A 49 18.49 -5.65 -5.21
N ARG A 50 18.92 -6.55 -4.31
CA ARG A 50 20.32 -6.96 -4.18
C ARG A 50 20.85 -7.59 -5.47
N LYS A 51 20.10 -8.52 -6.08
CA LYS A 51 20.48 -9.15 -7.36
C LYS A 51 20.59 -8.14 -8.51
N ARG A 52 19.66 -7.19 -8.59
CA ARG A 52 19.71 -6.11 -9.59
C ARG A 52 20.89 -5.17 -9.37
N GLY A 53 21.22 -4.85 -8.12
CA GLY A 53 22.38 -4.03 -7.77
C GLY A 53 23.70 -4.65 -8.25
N PHE A 54 23.89 -5.95 -8.05
CA PHE A 54 25.08 -6.67 -8.54
C PHE A 54 25.18 -6.74 -10.06
N LEU A 55 24.05 -6.73 -10.79
CA LEU A 55 24.03 -6.72 -12.26
C LEU A 55 24.30 -5.33 -12.85
N ARG A 56 24.33 -4.28 -12.02
CA ARG A 56 24.60 -2.90 -12.42
C ARG A 56 25.96 -2.36 -11.99
N ALA A 57 26.75 -3.16 -11.25
CA ALA A 57 28.09 -2.81 -10.74
C ALA A 57 29.21 -3.20 -11.71
#